data_AF-A0A6A3G7L3-F1
#
_entry.id   AF-A0A6A3G7L3-F1
#
_cell.length_a   1.000
_cell.length_b   1.000
_cell.length_c   1.000
_cell.angle_alpha   90.00
_cell.angle_beta   90.00
_cell.angle_gamma   90.00
#
_symmetry.space_group_name_H-M   'P 1'
#
loop_
_entity.id
_entity.type
_entity.pdbx_description
1 polymer ?
#
loop_
_entity_poly.entity_id
_entity_poly.type
_entity_poly.pdbx_seq_one_letter_code
_entity_poly.pdbx_strand_id
1 'polypeptide(L)'
;MLKQSAQLRLKTRLRQVIRQYTRWSSTFSVMYRYCLLLEHLDTTDDVLVDVLPAPTSNKRLLALLKDLKKIKSVSKAIQETT
;
A
#
# COMPACT_ATOMS: atom_id res chain seq x y z
N MET A 1 4.17 -5.50 18.47
CA MET A 1 3.10 -5.04 17.54
C MET A 1 2.40 -3.73 17.94
N LEU A 2 2.18 -3.40 19.23
CA LEU A 2 1.39 -2.21 19.63
C LEU A 2 2.08 -0.84 19.39
N LYS A 3 3.41 -0.78 19.37
CA LYS A 3 4.17 0.48 19.20
C LYS A 3 4.11 1.04 17.78
N GLN A 4 4.35 0.20 16.78
CA GLN A 4 4.36 0.62 15.36
C GLN A 4 2.97 0.99 14.86
N SER A 5 1.92 0.31 15.33
CA SER A 5 0.55 0.67 14.97
C SER A 5 0.16 2.05 15.48
N ALA A 6 0.58 2.40 16.71
CA ALA A 6 0.39 3.73 17.27
C ALA A 6 1.22 4.78 16.50
N GLN A 7 2.45 4.47 16.10
CA GLN A 7 3.27 5.37 15.28
C GLN A 7 2.69 5.58 13.87
N LEU A 8 2.21 4.52 13.22
CA LEU A 8 1.54 4.62 11.91
C LEU A 8 0.25 5.44 12.00
N ARG A 9 -0.51 5.36 13.11
CA ARG A 9 -1.68 6.21 13.35
C ARG A 9 -1.33 7.70 13.53
N LEU A 10 -0.13 7.98 14.04
CA LEU A 10 0.36 9.35 14.21
C LEU A 10 0.85 9.93 12.86
N LYS A 11 1.57 9.12 12.09
CA LYS A 11 2.17 9.55 10.81
C LYS A 11 1.21 9.47 9.62
N THR A 12 0.18 8.62 9.69
CA THR A 12 -0.77 8.40 8.60
C THR A 12 -2.21 8.43 9.10
N ARG A 13 -3.14 8.89 8.25
CA ARG A 13 -4.58 8.76 8.52
C ARG A 13 -5.11 7.32 8.32
N LEU A 14 -4.23 6.34 8.10
CA LEU A 14 -4.62 4.95 7.83
C LEU A 14 -5.02 4.26 9.14
N ARG A 15 -6.30 3.91 9.28
CA ARG A 15 -6.78 3.14 10.44
C ARG A 15 -6.39 1.67 10.29
N GLN A 16 -5.95 1.05 11.39
CA GLN A 16 -5.83 -0.40 11.46
C GLN A 16 -7.17 -1.05 11.14
N VAL A 17 -7.17 -1.98 10.19
CA VAL A 17 -8.36 -2.75 9.84
C VAL A 17 -8.43 -3.94 10.80
N ILE A 18 -9.18 -3.78 11.90
CA ILE A 18 -9.24 -4.75 13.02
C ILE A 18 -10.24 -5.90 12.75
N ARG A 19 -11.14 -5.77 11.76
CA ARG A 19 -12.17 -6.78 11.47
C ARG A 19 -11.81 -7.62 10.23
N GLN A 20 -11.76 -8.94 10.42
CA GLN A 20 -11.41 -9.97 9.44
C GLN A 20 -12.44 -10.21 8.32
N TYR A 21 -13.41 -9.32 8.09
CA TYR A 21 -14.40 -9.47 7.02
C TYR A 21 -14.34 -8.24 6.10
N THR A 22 -13.73 -8.46 4.92
CA THR A 22 -13.88 -7.69 3.67
C THR A 22 -13.50 -6.20 3.67
N ARG A 23 -12.39 -5.86 2.98
CA ARG A 23 -12.34 -4.91 1.85
C ARG A 23 -10.90 -4.57 1.44
N TRP A 24 -10.16 -5.61 1.13
CA TRP A 24 -9.10 -5.53 0.13
C TRP A 24 -9.78 -5.98 -1.18
N SER A 25 -10.81 -5.24 -1.61
CA SER A 25 -11.77 -5.71 -2.64
C SER A 25 -11.14 -5.92 -4.01
N SER A 26 -9.90 -5.46 -4.18
CA SER A 26 -9.11 -5.68 -5.38
C SER A 26 -7.63 -5.71 -5.04
N THR A 27 -6.85 -6.44 -5.85
CA THR A 27 -5.38 -6.45 -5.81
C THR A 27 -4.80 -5.03 -5.88
N PHE A 28 -5.46 -4.11 -6.61
CA PHE A 28 -5.07 -2.69 -6.62
C PHE A 28 -5.16 -2.04 -5.24
N SER A 29 -6.25 -2.30 -4.49
CA SER A 29 -6.46 -1.70 -3.16
C SER A 29 -5.44 -2.22 -2.13
N VAL A 30 -5.06 -3.49 -2.26
CA VAL A 30 -3.97 -4.13 -1.50
C VAL A 30 -2.66 -3.39 -1.72
N MET A 31 -2.27 -3.32 -2.99
CA MET A 31 -1.01 -2.72 -3.43
C MET A 31 -0.91 -1.25 -3.08
N TYR A 32 -1.97 -0.49 -3.33
CA TYR A 32 -2.02 0.93 -3.03
C TYR A 32 -1.81 1.21 -1.53
N ARG A 33 -2.50 0.47 -0.66
CA ARG A 33 -2.37 0.63 0.79
C ARG A 33 -0.98 0.21 1.28
N TYR A 34 -0.45 -0.90 0.77
CA TYR A 34 0.90 -1.35 1.12
C TYR A 34 1.96 -0.29 0.79
N CYS A 35 1.92 0.28 -0.42
CA CYS A 35 2.87 1.33 -0.83
C CYS A 35 2.76 2.59 0.04
N LEU A 36 1.56 3.01 0.44
CA LEU A 36 1.39 4.14 1.37
C LEU A 36 1.97 3.85 2.76
N LEU A 37 1.87 2.62 3.25
CA LEU A 37 2.47 2.24 4.52
C LEU A 37 4.00 2.22 4.42
N LEU A 38 4.54 1.77 3.27
CA LEU A 38 5.97 1.70 3.02
C LEU A 38 6.68 3.05 3.16
N GLU A 39 6.02 4.15 2.81
CA GLU A 39 6.55 5.52 2.97
C GLU A 39 6.74 5.94 4.45
N HIS A 40 6.06 5.27 5.38
CA HIS A 40 6.03 5.63 6.80
C HIS A 40 6.68 4.58 7.72
N LEU A 41 7.03 3.43 7.14
CA LEU A 41 7.72 2.34 7.83
C LEU A 41 9.20 2.69 7.99
N ASP A 42 9.71 2.46 9.19
CA ASP A 42 11.13 2.60 9.47
C ASP A 42 11.86 1.34 8.98
N THR A 43 12.69 1.50 7.95
CA THR A 43 13.46 0.39 7.36
C THR A 43 14.62 -0.08 8.24
N THR A 44 14.89 0.60 9.35
CA THR A 44 15.90 0.20 10.35
C THR A 44 15.33 -0.60 11.52
N ASP A 45 14.02 -0.82 11.54
CA ASP A 45 13.36 -1.64 12.55
C ASP A 45 13.56 -3.12 12.23
N ASP A 46 14.48 -3.78 12.97
CA ASP A 46 14.87 -5.18 12.78
C ASP A 46 13.67 -6.15 12.78
N VAL A 47 12.58 -5.81 13.49
CA VAL A 47 11.37 -6.64 13.53
C VAL A 47 10.58 -6.57 12.22
N LEU A 48 10.71 -5.47 11.47
CA LEU A 48 10.05 -5.27 10.17
C LEU A 48 10.89 -5.82 9.02
N VAL A 49 12.22 -5.83 9.14
CA VAL A 49 13.13 -6.35 8.10
C VAL A 49 12.80 -7.80 7.73
N ASP A 50 12.45 -8.63 8.72
CA ASP A 50 12.12 -10.04 8.51
C ASP A 50 10.76 -10.28 7.84
N VAL A 51 9.84 -9.31 7.91
CA VAL A 51 8.47 -9.44 7.37
C VAL A 51 8.32 -8.71 6.04
N LEU A 52 9.15 -7.70 5.78
CA LEU A 52 9.09 -6.92 4.56
C LEU A 52 9.66 -7.70 3.37
N PRO A 53 9.01 -7.63 2.19
CA PRO A 53 9.64 -8.02 0.95
C PRO A 53 10.97 -7.28 0.75
N ALA A 54 11.89 -7.92 0.03
CA ALA A 54 13.20 -7.32 -0.29
C ALA A 54 13.06 -5.89 -0.85
N PRO A 55 14.00 -4.97 -0.55
CA PRO A 55 13.93 -3.58 -1.02
C PRO A 55 13.75 -3.45 -2.54
N THR A 56 14.36 -4.34 -3.32
CA THR A 56 14.21 -4.40 -4.78
C THR A 56 12.77 -4.75 -5.19
N SER A 57 12.12 -5.67 -4.49
CA SER A 57 10.72 -6.02 -4.71
C SER A 57 9.81 -4.83 -4.40
N ASN A 58 10.08 -4.08 -3.32
CA ASN A 58 9.32 -2.88 -2.98
C ASN A 58 9.43 -1.79 -4.06
N LYS A 59 10.63 -1.57 -4.62
CA LYS A 59 10.82 -0.65 -5.76
C LYS A 59 10.00 -1.07 -6.98
N ARG A 60 9.97 -2.38 -7.30
CA ARG A 60 9.15 -2.92 -8.40
C ARG A 60 7.66 -2.74 -8.15
N LEU A 61 7.19 -2.96 -6.92
CA LEU A 61 5.79 -2.75 -6.54
C LEU A 61 5.36 -1.28 -6.69
N LEU A 62 6.22 -0.34 -6.31
CA LEU A 62 5.97 1.09 -6.50
C LEU A 62 5.88 1.49 -7.98
N ALA A 63 6.74 0.93 -8.83
CA ALA A 63 6.67 1.14 -10.28
C ALA A 63 5.36 0.59 -10.86
N LEU A 64 5.00 -0.66 -10.51
CA LEU A 64 3.76 -1.29 -10.95
C LEU A 64 2.52 -0.48 -10.53
N LEU A 65 2.52 0.09 -9.32
CA LEU A 65 1.41 0.92 -8.85
C LEU A 65 1.22 2.18 -9.72
N LYS A 66 2.30 2.78 -10.24
CA LYS A 66 2.23 3.92 -11.17
C LYS A 66 1.58 3.49 -12.48
N ASP A 67 1.96 2.34 -13.02
CA ASP A 67 1.39 1.82 -14.25
C ASP A 67 -0.10 1.50 -14.08
N LEU A 68 -0.49 0.88 -12.97
CA LEU A 68 -1.90 0.61 -12.66
C LEU A 68 -2.74 1.89 -12.55
N LYS A 69 -2.18 2.98 -11.98
CA LYS A 69 -2.86 4.29 -11.95
C LYS A 69 -3.05 4.85 -13.37
N LYS A 70 -2.06 4.70 -14.24
CA LYS A 70 -2.16 5.12 -15.65
C LYS A 70 -3.23 4.32 -16.38
N ILE A 71 -3.23 2.99 -16.25
CA ILE A 71 -4.24 2.12 -16.85
C ILE A 71 -5.64 2.51 -16.38
N LYS A 72 -5.84 2.70 -15.07
CA LYS A 72 -7.12 3.16 -14.52
C LYS A 72 -7.58 4.48 -15.14
N SER A 73 -6.66 5.44 -15.32
CA SER A 73 -6.96 6.73 -15.96
C SER A 73 -7.38 6.56 -17.41
N VAL A 74 -6.64 5.75 -18.18
CA VAL A 74 -6.93 5.48 -19.60
C VAL A 74 -8.29 4.79 -19.75
N SER A 75 -8.56 3.75 -18.95
CA SER A 75 -9.85 3.05 -18.98
C SER A 75 -11.02 3.98 -18.68
N LYS A 76 -10.86 4.89 -17.71
CA LYS A 76 -11.89 5.88 -17.37
C LYS A 76 -12.13 6.85 -18.54
N ALA A 77 -11.07 7.37 -19.16
CA ALA A 77 -11.19 8.26 -20.32
C ALA A 77 -11.92 7.59 -21.49
N ILE A 78 -11.59 6.33 -21.79
CA ILE A 78 -12.25 5.55 -22.85
C ILE A 78 -13.76 5.41 -22.55
N GLN A 79 -14.12 5.08 -21.31
CA GLN A 79 -15.52 4.91 -20.90
C GLN A 79 -16.33 6.21 -20.91
N GLU A 80 -15.69 7.36 -20.67
CA GLU A 80 -16.34 8.68 -20.76
C GLU A 80 -16.56 9.15 -22.20
N THR A 81 -15.91 8.51 -23.17
CA THR A 81 -16.04 8.85 -24.60
C THR A 81 -17.11 8.01 -25.32
N THR A 82 -17.73 7.04 -24.64
CA THR A 82 -18.82 6.18 -25.14
C THR A 82 -20.14 6.59 -24.50
#